data_AF-A0A2G9TB93-F1
#
_entry.id   AF-A0A2G9TB93-F1
#
_cell.length_a   1.000
_cell.length_b   1.000
_cell.length_c   1.000
_cell.angle_alpha   90.00
_cell.angle_beta   90.00
_cell.angle_gamma   90.00
#
_symmetry.space_group_name_H-M   'P 1'
#
loop_
_entity.id
_entity.type
_entity.pdbx_description
1 polymer ?
#
loop_
_entity_poly.entity_id
_entity_poly.type
_entity_poly.pdbx_seq_one_letter_code
_entity_poly.pdbx_strand_id
1 'polypeptide(L)'
;MPSVAIRVTLVLLQLCSSDFGWRAAFYFHAAFGFLVFCLWIVFYQDDPQLHPSVSEKELEKIQRDKTQAHIERDSFVPYKAILQNTVILVVWCNAFVEMVTVTLLLVYAPTYFHVVLGYDIPTTGNLDQVKPRVLL
;
A
#
# COMPACT_ATOMS: atom_id res chain seq x y z
N MET A 1 6.37 1.94 8.98
CA MET A 1 6.77 1.08 7.83
C MET A 1 7.17 1.84 6.54
N PRO A 2 7.71 3.08 6.54
CA PRO A 2 8.25 3.68 5.31
C PRO A 2 9.64 3.12 4.94
N SER A 3 10.40 2.63 5.94
CA SER A 3 11.81 2.24 5.79
C SER A 3 12.03 1.00 4.92
N VAL A 4 11.05 0.08 4.85
CA VAL A 4 11.13 -1.13 4.03
C VAL A 4 10.79 -0.80 2.58
N ALA A 5 9.74 -0.01 2.36
CA ALA A 5 9.34 0.45 1.03
C ALA A 5 10.48 1.20 0.33
N ILE A 6 11.16 2.12 1.04
CA ILE A 6 12.31 2.85 0.50
C ILE A 6 13.43 1.90 0.05
N ARG A 7 13.76 0.88 0.87
CA ARG A 7 14.82 -0.09 0.54
C ARG A 7 14.46 -0.93 -0.69
N VAL A 8 13.20 -1.33 -0.82
CA VAL A 8 12.72 -2.08 -1.99
C VAL A 8 12.80 -1.21 -3.26
N THR A 9 12.37 0.05 -3.18
CA THR A 9 12.44 0.98 -4.32
C THR A 9 13.88 1.22 -4.79
N LEU A 10 14.84 1.32 -3.86
CA LEU A 10 16.26 1.48 -4.19
C LEU A 10 16.83 0.27 -4.92
N VAL A 11 16.48 -0.95 -4.51
CA VAL A 11 16.90 -2.19 -5.19
C VAL A 11 16.29 -2.28 -6.59
N LEU A 12 15.01 -1.93 -6.75
CA LEU A 12 14.36 -1.90 -8.06
C LEU A 12 14.99 -0.87 -9.01
N LEU A 13 15.36 0.30 -8.49
CA LEU A 13 16.04 1.35 -9.26
C LEU A 13 17.42 0.91 -9.76
N GLN A 14 18.18 0.19 -8.91
CA GLN A 14 19.47 -0.40 -9.29
C GLN A 14 19.31 -1.47 -10.37
N LEU A 15 18.28 -2.33 -10.27
CA LEU A 15 17.98 -3.34 -11.28
C LEU A 15 17.58 -2.72 -12.63
N CYS A 16 16.80 -1.65 -12.63
CA CYS A 16 16.43 -0.92 -13.84
C CYS A 16 17.64 -0.30 -14.57
N SER A 17 18.69 0.06 -13.84
CA SER A 17 19.91 0.70 -14.38
C SER A 17 20.98 -0.31 -14.83
N SER A 18 20.74 -1.60 -14.60
CA SER A 18 21.64 -2.68 -15.03
C SER A 18 21.52 -2.96 -16.54
N ASP A 19 22.48 -3.70 -17.11
CA ASP A 19 22.50 -4.05 -18.55
C ASP A 19 21.27 -4.82 -19.03
N PHE A 20 20.51 -5.42 -18.12
CA PHE A 20 19.24 -6.11 -18.41
C PHE A 20 18.03 -5.14 -18.51
N GLY A 21 18.26 -3.86 -18.20
CA GLY A 21 17.33 -2.75 -18.33
C GLY A 21 16.10 -2.87 -17.44
N TRP A 22 15.07 -2.09 -17.79
CA TRP A 22 13.80 -2.03 -17.07
C TRP A 22 13.09 -3.38 -16.92
N ARG A 23 13.32 -4.31 -17.85
CA ARG A 23 12.69 -5.64 -17.87
C ARG A 23 13.05 -6.48 -16.64
N ALA A 24 14.28 -6.35 -16.12
CA ALA A 24 14.72 -7.07 -14.91
C ALA A 24 13.83 -6.76 -13.71
N ALA A 25 13.46 -5.49 -13.53
CA ALA A 25 12.64 -5.06 -12.41
C ALA A 25 11.24 -5.70 -12.44
N PHE A 26 10.64 -5.85 -13.64
CA PHE A 26 9.35 -6.52 -13.79
C PHE A 26 9.42 -8.01 -13.48
N TYR A 27 10.45 -8.71 -13.97
CA TYR A 27 10.61 -10.14 -13.68
C TYR A 27 10.90 -10.39 -12.20
N PHE A 28 11.74 -9.57 -11.58
CA PHE A 28 12.01 -9.66 -10.14
C PHE A 28 10.74 -9.43 -9.33
N HIS A 29 9.96 -8.40 -9.65
CA HIS A 29 8.71 -8.10 -8.96
C HIS A 29 7.69 -9.23 -9.13
N ALA A 30 7.55 -9.79 -10.34
CA ALA A 30 6.66 -10.91 -10.60
C ALA A 30 7.06 -12.18 -9.81
N ALA A 31 8.35 -12.52 -9.79
CA ALA A 31 8.86 -13.67 -9.05
C ALA A 31 8.68 -13.50 -7.53
N PHE A 32 8.96 -12.31 -7.01
CA PHE A 32 8.74 -11.99 -5.60
C PHE A 32 7.26 -12.06 -5.22
N GLY A 33 6.38 -11.49 -6.04
CA GLY A 33 4.93 -11.54 -5.82
C GLY A 33 4.40 -12.98 -5.84
N PHE A 34 4.89 -13.82 -6.76
CA PHE A 34 4.53 -15.23 -6.81
C PHE A 34 4.99 -15.99 -5.56
N LEU A 35 6.23 -15.76 -5.10
CA LEU A 35 6.74 -16.39 -3.88
C LEU A 35 5.90 -16.01 -2.65
N VAL A 36 5.58 -14.72 -2.49
CA VAL A 36 4.73 -14.23 -1.39
C VAL A 36 3.33 -14.83 -1.48
N PHE A 37 2.77 -14.95 -2.68
CA PHE A 37 1.47 -15.57 -2.91
C PHE A 37 1.46 -17.06 -2.53
N CYS A 38 2.50 -17.81 -2.92
CA CYS A 38 2.65 -19.21 -2.51
C CYS A 38 2.75 -19.35 -0.98
N LEU A 39 3.53 -18.48 -0.32
CA LEU A 39 3.59 -18.46 1.15
C LEU A 39 2.22 -18.15 1.74
N TRP A 40 1.50 -17.16 1.20
CA TRP A 40 0.16 -16.83 1.67
C TRP A 40 -0.79 -18.02 1.56
N ILE A 41 -0.81 -18.76 0.45
CA ILE A 41 -1.64 -19.97 0.31
C ILE A 41 -1.33 -21.02 1.39
N VAL A 42 -0.06 -21.18 1.76
CA VAL A 42 0.35 -22.20 2.73
C VAL A 42 0.02 -21.80 4.17
N PHE A 43 0.15 -20.51 4.50
CA PHE A 43 0.03 -20.02 5.89
C PHE A 43 -1.31 -19.39 6.23
N TYR A 44 -2.08 -18.92 5.24
CA TYR A 44 -3.29 -18.16 5.48
C TYR A 44 -4.52 -19.09 5.52
N GLN A 45 -5.31 -18.98 6.58
CA GLN A 45 -6.63 -19.61 6.70
C GLN A 45 -7.65 -18.57 7.13
N ASP A 46 -8.76 -18.45 6.40
CA ASP A 46 -9.83 -17.50 6.68
C ASP A 46 -10.59 -17.80 7.97
N ASP A 47 -10.68 -19.08 8.35
CA ASP A 47 -11.40 -19.50 9.55
C ASP A 47 -10.44 -19.75 10.72
N PRO A 48 -10.49 -18.92 11.79
CA PRO A 48 -9.70 -19.18 12.98
C PRO A 48 -10.10 -20.48 13.68
N GLN A 49 -11.30 -21.03 13.44
CA GLN A 49 -11.73 -22.32 13.97
C GLN A 49 -11.02 -23.50 13.29
N LEU A 50 -10.57 -23.31 12.04
CA LEU A 50 -9.89 -24.34 11.25
C LEU A 50 -8.37 -24.21 11.27
N HIS A 51 -7.84 -23.17 11.92
CA HIS A 51 -6.41 -22.87 11.89
C HIS A 51 -5.67 -23.65 13.01
N PRO A 52 -4.73 -24.56 12.68
CA PRO A 52 -4.09 -25.45 13.67
C PRO A 52 -3.20 -24.72 14.70
N SER A 53 -2.76 -23.50 14.38
CA SER A 53 -1.97 -22.66 15.30
C SER A 53 -2.81 -21.79 16.26
N VAL A 54 -4.14 -21.80 16.16
CA VAL A 54 -5.01 -20.97 17.02
C VAL A 54 -5.37 -21.78 18.27
N SER A 55 -5.05 -21.25 19.44
CA SER A 55 -5.41 -21.89 20.72
C SER A 55 -6.87 -21.61 21.10
N GLU A 56 -7.49 -22.47 21.90
CA GLU A 56 -8.87 -22.27 22.38
C GLU A 56 -9.03 -20.93 23.13
N LYS A 57 -8.02 -20.52 23.92
CA LYS A 57 -8.02 -19.23 24.63
C LYS A 57 -7.97 -18.03 23.69
N GLU A 58 -7.23 -18.16 22.58
CA GLU A 58 -7.16 -17.13 21.55
C GLU A 58 -8.45 -17.08 20.74
N LEU A 59 -9.04 -18.23 20.43
CA LEU A 59 -10.32 -18.35 19.74
C LEU A 59 -11.45 -17.69 20.54
N GLU A 60 -11.53 -17.97 21.84
CA GLU A 60 -12.50 -17.34 22.75
C GLU A 60 -12.33 -15.82 22.73
N LYS A 61 -11.09 -15.33 22.79
CA LYS A 61 -10.80 -13.89 22.71
C LYS A 61 -11.20 -13.27 21.37
N ILE A 62 -11.02 -13.97 20.26
CA ILE A 62 -11.42 -13.51 18.91
C ILE A 62 -12.95 -13.47 18.77
N GLN A 63 -13.67 -14.34 19.47
CA GLN A 63 -15.12 -14.49 19.35
C GLN A 63 -15.94 -13.73 20.40
N ARG A 64 -15.32 -13.29 21.51
CA ARG A 64 -16.00 -12.73 22.70
C ARG A 64 -17.04 -11.65 22.44
N ASP A 65 -16.82 -10.79 21.44
CA ASP A 65 -17.70 -9.65 21.10
C ASP A 65 -18.41 -9.79 19.75
N LYS A 66 -18.36 -10.98 19.13
CA LYS A 66 -19.02 -11.23 17.84
C LYS A 66 -20.43 -11.79 18.05
N THR A 67 -21.39 -11.30 17.29
CA THR A 67 -22.72 -11.90 17.21
C THR A 67 -22.62 -13.32 16.64
N GLN A 68 -23.53 -14.22 17.03
CA GLN A 68 -23.56 -15.59 16.51
C GLN A 68 -23.65 -15.64 14.98
N ALA A 69 -24.41 -14.73 14.35
CA ALA A 69 -24.42 -14.54 12.90
C ALA A 69 -23.05 -14.19 12.28
N HIS A 70 -22.19 -13.47 13.02
CA HIS A 70 -20.81 -13.18 12.58
C HIS A 70 -19.87 -14.38 12.76
N ILE A 71 -20.15 -15.26 13.73
CA ILE A 71 -19.37 -16.48 13.98
C ILE A 71 -19.74 -17.57 12.96
N GLU A 72 -21.03 -17.70 12.68
CA GLU A 72 -21.58 -18.62 11.67
C GLU A 72 -21.45 -18.09 10.24
N ARG A 73 -20.89 -16.88 10.07
CA ARG A 73 -20.66 -16.20 8.79
C ARG A 73 -21.93 -16.09 7.95
N ASP A 74 -23.03 -15.73 8.58
CA ASP A 74 -24.28 -15.42 7.89
C ASP A 74 -24.03 -14.33 6.84
N SER A 75 -24.38 -14.62 5.58
CA SER A 75 -23.94 -13.87 4.41
C SER A 75 -24.82 -12.66 4.08
N PHE A 76 -25.82 -12.36 4.92
CA PHE A 76 -26.75 -11.28 4.63
C PHE A 76 -26.11 -9.91 4.90
N VAL A 77 -25.59 -9.29 3.84
CA VAL A 77 -25.07 -7.92 3.86
C VAL A 77 -26.07 -6.98 3.18
N PRO A 78 -26.60 -5.95 3.87
CA PRO A 78 -27.59 -5.03 3.31
C PRO A 78 -26.93 -3.96 2.42
N TYR A 79 -26.45 -4.35 1.23
CA TYR A 79 -25.76 -3.46 0.29
C TYR A 79 -26.53 -2.17 -0.03
N LYS A 80 -27.86 -2.26 -0.18
CA LYS A 80 -28.69 -1.10 -0.47
C LYS A 80 -28.66 -0.07 0.67
N ALA A 81 -28.67 -0.53 1.93
CA ALA A 81 -28.60 0.36 3.08
C ALA A 81 -27.21 1.01 3.22
N ILE A 82 -26.15 0.28 2.88
CA ILE A 82 -24.77 0.79 2.86
C ILE A 82 -24.64 1.92 1.83
N LEU A 83 -25.14 1.71 0.60
CA LEU A 83 -25.08 2.71 -0.46
C LEU A 83 -25.95 3.94 -0.22
N GLN A 84 -26.99 3.82 0.60
CA GLN A 84 -27.87 4.93 0.98
C GLN A 84 -27.38 5.70 2.22
N ASN A 85 -26.37 5.20 2.92
CA ASN A 85 -25.87 5.83 4.13
C ASN A 85 -24.94 7.01 3.80
N THR A 86 -25.37 8.22 4.17
CA THR A 86 -24.63 9.46 3.94
C THR A 86 -23.22 9.44 4.53
N VAL A 87 -23.02 8.87 5.71
CA VAL A 87 -21.71 8.84 6.37
C VAL A 87 -20.73 8.00 5.54
N ILE A 88 -21.17 6.85 5.03
CA ILE A 88 -20.33 5.97 4.20
C ILE A 88 -19.95 6.67 2.90
N LEU A 89 -20.92 7.32 2.24
CA LEU A 89 -20.67 8.07 1.01
C LEU A 89 -19.69 9.23 1.23
N VAL A 90 -19.78 9.94 2.35
CA VAL A 90 -18.85 11.03 2.68
C VAL A 90 -17.43 10.49 2.89
N VAL A 91 -17.28 9.38 3.62
CA VAL A 91 -15.97 8.74 3.82
C VAL A 91 -15.35 8.30 2.49
N TRP A 92 -16.14 7.70 1.60
CA TRP A 92 -15.68 7.31 0.26
C TRP A 92 -15.29 8.52 -0.60
N CYS A 93 -16.10 9.58 -0.58
CA CYS A 93 -15.78 10.81 -1.28
C CYS A 93 -14.47 11.42 -0.77
N ASN A 94 -14.28 11.45 0.56
CA ASN A 94 -13.04 11.94 1.17
C ASN A 94 -11.83 11.11 0.72
N ALA A 95 -11.91 9.78 0.80
CA ALA A 95 -10.84 8.89 0.37
C ALA A 95 -10.53 9.04 -1.13
N PHE A 96 -11.55 9.24 -1.96
CA PHE A 96 -11.38 9.49 -3.38
C PHE A 96 -10.67 10.82 -3.64
N VAL A 97 -11.12 11.91 -3.02
CA VAL A 97 -10.50 13.24 -3.15
C VAL A 97 -9.05 13.19 -2.68
N GLU A 98 -8.78 12.56 -1.53
CA GLU A 98 -7.41 12.38 -1.03
C GLU A 98 -6.53 11.64 -2.04
N MET A 99 -6.99 10.50 -2.57
CA MET A 99 -6.24 9.71 -3.55
C MET A 99 -5.96 10.52 -4.84
N VAL A 100 -6.96 11.25 -5.33
CA VAL A 100 -6.84 12.10 -6.53
C VAL A 100 -5.87 13.25 -6.28
N THR A 101 -5.99 13.95 -5.15
CA THR A 101 -5.11 15.06 -4.80
C THR A 101 -3.66 14.60 -4.67
N VAL A 102 -3.40 13.50 -3.96
CA VAL A 102 -2.04 12.95 -3.81
C VAL A 102 -1.47 12.55 -5.17
N THR A 103 -2.25 11.86 -6.00
CA THR A 103 -1.80 11.42 -7.33
C THR A 103 -1.51 12.62 -8.24
N LEU A 104 -2.40 13.61 -8.28
CA LEU A 104 -2.24 14.82 -9.07
C LEU A 104 -0.98 15.58 -8.64
N LEU A 105 -0.79 15.78 -7.35
CA LEU A 105 0.41 16.43 -6.84
C LEU A 105 1.67 15.64 -7.20
N LEU A 106 1.70 14.32 -7.03
CA LEU A 106 2.88 13.52 -7.36
C LEU A 106 3.23 13.56 -8.86
N VAL A 107 2.23 13.56 -9.74
CA VAL A 107 2.45 13.56 -11.20
C VAL A 107 2.84 14.95 -11.71
N TYR A 108 2.18 16.01 -11.23
CA TYR A 108 2.35 17.36 -11.78
C TYR A 108 3.34 18.23 -10.99
N ALA A 109 3.66 17.92 -9.74
CA ALA A 109 4.68 18.65 -8.98
C ALA A 109 6.03 18.75 -9.72
N PRO A 110 6.65 17.67 -10.24
CA PRO A 110 7.95 17.79 -10.92
C PRO A 110 7.87 18.66 -12.17
N THR A 111 6.78 18.55 -12.95
CA THR A 111 6.53 19.38 -14.13
C THR A 111 6.37 20.85 -13.75
N TYR A 112 5.65 21.15 -12.68
CA TYR A 112 5.45 22.52 -12.20
C TYR A 112 6.77 23.16 -11.74
N PHE A 113 7.58 22.43 -10.96
CA PHE A 113 8.89 22.92 -10.51
C PHE A 113 9.86 23.17 -11.66
N HIS A 114 9.82 22.35 -12.71
CA HIS A 114 10.68 22.53 -13.87
C HIS A 114 10.19 23.65 -14.80
N VAL A 115 8.92 23.61 -15.22
CA VAL A 115 8.40 24.49 -16.27
C VAL A 115 8.08 25.89 -15.76
N VAL A 116 7.59 26.01 -14.51
CA VAL A 116 7.14 27.30 -13.96
C VAL A 116 8.21 27.91 -13.05
N LEU A 117 8.85 27.11 -12.20
CA LEU A 117 9.89 27.62 -11.28
C LEU A 117 11.31 27.56 -11.86
N GLY A 118 11.53 26.86 -12.97
CA GLY A 118 12.83 26.80 -13.64
C GLY A 118 13.89 25.96 -12.91
N TYR A 119 13.49 25.03 -12.02
CA TYR A 119 14.44 24.13 -11.35
C TYR A 119 14.78 22.91 -12.22
N ASP A 120 16.07 22.58 -12.32
CA ASP A 120 16.58 21.42 -13.07
C ASP A 120 16.18 20.08 -12.41
N ILE A 121 15.43 19.26 -13.18
CA ILE A 121 14.87 17.95 -12.79
C ILE A 121 15.92 16.93 -12.27
N PRO A 122 17.17 16.87 -12.77
CA PRO A 122 18.14 15.87 -12.31
C PRO A 122 18.65 16.08 -10.87
N THR A 123 18.55 17.31 -10.35
CA THR A 123 19.08 17.67 -9.02
C THR A 123 18.07 17.49 -7.88
N THR A 124 16.77 17.43 -8.20
CA THR A 124 15.70 17.37 -7.20
C THR A 124 15.67 16.04 -6.44
N GLY A 125 16.15 14.95 -7.05
CA GLY A 125 16.29 13.65 -6.39
C GLY A 125 17.39 13.59 -5.32
N ASN A 126 18.29 14.59 -5.27
CA ASN A 126 19.41 14.68 -4.33
C ASN A 126 19.28 15.82 -3.31
N LEU A 127 18.15 16.54 -3.27
CA LEU A 127 17.97 17.65 -2.33
C LEU A 127 17.94 17.21 -0.86
N ASP A 128 17.73 15.92 -0.57
CA ASP A 128 17.90 15.34 0.76
C ASP A 128 19.38 15.25 1.21
N GLN A 129 20.35 15.48 0.30
CA GLN A 129 21.78 15.43 0.61
C GLN A 129 22.47 16.80 0.64
N VAL A 130 21.79 17.88 0.27
CA VAL A 130 22.38 19.22 0.32
C VAL A 130 22.24 19.77 1.74
N LYS A 131 23.25 19.49 2.56
CA LYS A 131 23.49 20.19 3.83
C LYS A 131 23.41 21.71 3.55
N PRO A 132 22.58 22.49 4.27
CA PRO A 132 22.44 23.90 4.00
C PRO A 132 23.79 24.57 4.21
N ARG A 133 24.42 25.03 3.13
CA ARG A 133 25.61 25.85 3.18
C ARG A 133 25.13 27.26 3.54
N VAL A 134 25.06 27.52 4.84
CA VAL A 134 24.84 28.85 5.40
C VAL A 134 25.93 29.76 4.82
N LEU A 135 25.51 30.79 4.06
CA LEU A 135 26.37 31.86 3.57
C LEU A 135 26.71 32.79 4.75
N LEU A 136 27.82 32.48 5.43
CA LEU A 136 28.89 33.41 5.86
C LEU A 136 29.57 34.04 4.65
#